data_AF-A0A4V2JWV3-F1
#
_entry.id   AF-A0A4V2JWV3-F1
#
_cell.length_a   1.000
_cell.length_b   1.000
_cell.length_c   1.000
_cell.angle_alpha   90.00
_cell.angle_beta   90.00
_cell.angle_gamma   90.00
#
_symmetry.space_group_name_H-M   'P 1'
#
loop_
_entity.id
_entity.type
_entity.pdbx_description
1 polymer ?
#
loop_
_entity_poly.entity_id
_entity_poly.type
_entity_poly.pdbx_seq_one_letter_code
_entity_poly.pdbx_strand_id
1 'polypeptide(L)'
;MHEKIIEIIKEETKRLIDSKITKNFVQRLKFYEILFEMNTSSLSKNVREIFYISPNVFLNQNVIVTMANNFIKKYNLTYEDLLITASYKGLFCGPIEIYYS
;
A
#
# COMPACT_ATOMS: atom_id res chain seq x y z
N MET A 1 -16.84 6.12 -0.85
CA MET A 1 -15.44 6.24 -1.31
C MET A 1 -14.77 4.87 -1.43
N HIS A 2 -14.98 3.95 -0.48
CA HIS A 2 -14.42 2.59 -0.48
C HIS A 2 -14.87 1.68 -1.65
N GLU A 3 -16.10 1.82 -2.16
CA GLU A 3 -16.61 0.96 -3.26
C GLU A 3 -15.82 1.11 -4.57
N LYS A 4 -15.32 2.32 -4.87
CA LYS A 4 -14.52 2.59 -6.08
C LYS A 4 -13.21 1.81 -6.11
N ILE A 5 -12.55 1.64 -4.97
CA ILE A 5 -11.26 0.92 -4.89
C ILE A 5 -11.49 -0.57 -5.16
N ILE A 6 -12.57 -1.12 -4.62
CA ILE A 6 -12.92 -2.54 -4.83
C ILE A 6 -13.22 -2.83 -6.30
N GLU A 7 -13.93 -1.93 -6.99
CA GLU A 7 -14.17 -2.06 -8.43
C GLU A 7 -12.87 -2.00 -9.25
N ILE A 8 -11.97 -1.06 -8.92
CA ILE A 8 -10.66 -0.94 -9.59
C ILE A 8 -9.81 -2.19 -9.38
N ILE A 9 -9.79 -2.75 -8.17
CA ILE A 9 -9.04 -3.99 -7.87
C ILE A 9 -9.60 -5.13 -8.71
N LYS A 10 -10.93 -5.31 -8.76
CA LYS A 10 -11.57 -6.37 -9.57
C LYS A 10 -11.23 -6.24 -11.06
N GLU A 11 -11.25 -5.03 -11.60
CA GLU A 11 -10.94 -4.79 -13.01
C GLU A 11 -9.47 -5.10 -13.33
N GLU A 12 -8.55 -4.70 -12.45
CA GLU A 12 -7.13 -5.04 -12.59
C GLU A 12 -6.89 -6.55 -12.41
N THR A 13 -7.53 -7.22 -11.45
CA THR A 13 -7.44 -8.69 -11.29
C THR A 13 -7.92 -9.43 -12.55
N LYS A 14 -8.97 -8.93 -13.20
CA LYS A 14 -9.47 -9.52 -14.45
C LYS A 14 -8.46 -9.38 -15.60
N ARG A 15 -7.83 -8.20 -15.74
CA ARG A 15 -6.70 -8.01 -16.67
C ARG A 15 -5.49 -8.89 -16.33
N LEU A 16 -5.30 -9.19 -15.05
CA LEU A 16 -4.16 -9.98 -14.61
C LEU A 16 -4.28 -11.45 -15.06
N ILE A 17 -5.49 -12.03 -15.06
CA ILE A 17 -5.73 -13.41 -15.51
C ILE A 17 -5.35 -13.64 -16.99
N ASP A 18 -5.46 -12.61 -17.84
CA ASP A 18 -5.25 -12.72 -19.29
C ASP A 18 -3.78 -12.56 -19.75
N SER A 19 -2.81 -12.37 -18.84
CA SER A 19 -1.42 -12.00 -19.20
C SER A 19 -0.33 -13.03 -18.83
N LYS A 20 0.77 -13.09 -19.60
CA LYS A 20 1.96 -13.91 -19.29
C LYS A 20 2.52 -13.53 -17.91
N ILE A 21 2.63 -14.52 -17.01
CA ILE A 21 3.11 -14.32 -15.63
C ILE A 21 4.57 -13.87 -15.66
N THR A 22 4.81 -12.60 -15.34
CA THR A 22 6.15 -12.01 -15.18
C THR A 22 6.42 -11.72 -13.71
N LYS A 23 7.68 -11.49 -13.34
CA LYS A 23 8.03 -11.09 -11.96
C LYS A 23 7.29 -9.83 -11.50
N ASN A 24 7.24 -8.81 -12.37
CA ASN A 24 6.52 -7.55 -12.09
C ASN A 24 5.03 -7.81 -11.84
N PHE A 25 4.44 -8.74 -12.59
CA PHE A 25 3.06 -9.16 -12.41
C PHE A 25 2.81 -9.73 -11.00
N VAL A 26 3.64 -10.67 -10.54
CA VAL A 26 3.51 -11.28 -9.21
C VAL A 26 3.66 -10.22 -8.11
N GLN A 27 4.60 -9.29 -8.27
CA GLN A 27 4.79 -8.18 -7.35
C GLN A 27 3.57 -7.25 -7.28
N ARG A 28 2.98 -6.90 -8.43
CA ARG A 28 1.77 -6.07 -8.49
C ARG A 28 0.59 -6.77 -7.83
N LEU A 29 0.40 -8.05 -8.12
CA LEU A 29 -0.69 -8.83 -7.53
C LEU A 29 -0.57 -8.87 -6.01
N LYS A 30 0.63 -9.18 -5.48
CA LYS A 30 0.86 -9.20 -4.04
C LYS A 30 0.70 -7.82 -3.40
N PHE A 31 1.11 -6.75 -4.09
CA PHE A 31 0.90 -5.39 -3.61
C PHE A 31 -0.60 -5.06 -3.50
N TYR A 32 -1.43 -5.45 -4.48
CA TYR A 32 -2.87 -5.22 -4.44
C TYR A 32 -3.57 -6.07 -3.36
N GLU A 33 -3.14 -7.31 -3.17
CA GLU A 33 -3.62 -8.17 -2.07
C GLU A 33 -3.38 -7.50 -0.72
N ILE A 34 -2.17 -6.97 -0.48
CA ILE A 34 -1.83 -6.27 0.77
C ILE A 34 -2.69 -5.01 0.96
N LEU A 35 -2.86 -4.19 -0.08
CA LEU A 35 -3.72 -3.00 -0.01
C LEU A 35 -5.17 -3.37 0.32
N PHE A 36 -5.67 -4.47 -0.24
CA PHE A 36 -7.01 -4.99 0.04
C PHE A 36 -7.15 -5.45 1.49
N GLU A 37 -6.18 -6.22 2.01
CA GLU A 37 -6.16 -6.65 3.41
C GLU A 37 -6.08 -5.47 4.39
N MET A 38 -5.24 -4.49 4.09
CA MET A 38 -5.11 -3.26 4.89
C MET A 38 -6.42 -2.49 4.95
N ASN A 39 -7.12 -2.36 3.81
CA ASN A 39 -8.41 -1.67 3.74
C ASN A 39 -9.53 -2.44 4.45
N THR A 40 -9.59 -3.76 4.30
CA THR A 40 -10.60 -4.60 4.96
C THR A 40 -10.41 -4.66 6.47
N SER A 41 -9.15 -4.62 6.93
CA SER A 41 -8.81 -4.68 8.36
C SER A 41 -8.71 -3.30 9.01
N SER A 42 -8.84 -2.20 8.24
CA SER A 42 -8.60 -0.82 8.69
C SER A 42 -7.21 -0.63 9.35
N LEU A 43 -6.20 -1.36 8.88
CA LEU A 43 -4.84 -1.33 9.43
C LEU A 43 -3.89 -0.58 8.49
N SER A 44 -3.30 0.50 9.00
CA SER A 44 -2.23 1.20 8.31
C SER A 44 -0.88 0.52 8.51
N LYS A 45 -0.02 0.56 7.49
CA LYS A 45 1.34 0.01 7.52
C LYS A 45 2.32 0.96 6.85
N ASN A 46 3.54 1.04 7.35
CA ASN A 46 4.61 1.74 6.66
C ASN A 46 5.23 0.85 5.55
N VAL A 47 6.02 1.48 4.67
CA VAL A 47 6.67 0.81 3.54
C VAL A 47 7.52 -0.40 3.95
N ARG A 48 8.21 -0.33 5.10
CA ARG A 48 9.02 -1.48 5.58
C ARG A 48 8.14 -2.63 6.03
N GLU A 49 7.07 -2.34 6.75
CA GLU A 49 6.11 -3.37 7.17
C GLU A 49 5.51 -4.07 5.97
N ILE A 50 5.12 -3.33 4.94
CA ILE A 50 4.62 -3.88 3.67
C ILE A 50 5.68 -4.76 3.00
N PHE A 51 6.94 -4.33 2.99
CA PHE A 51 8.06 -5.12 2.46
C PHE A 51 8.24 -6.44 3.20
N TYR A 52 8.17 -6.42 4.53
CA TYR A 52 8.38 -7.60 5.36
C TYR A 52 7.22 -8.60 5.33
N ILE A 53 6.05 -8.25 4.79
CA ILE A 53 4.97 -9.23 4.53
C ILE A 53 5.43 -10.27 3.50
N SER A 54 6.21 -9.88 2.50
CA SER A 54 6.66 -10.80 1.44
C SER A 54 7.99 -10.35 0.82
N PRO A 55 9.10 -10.41 1.57
CA PRO A 55 10.40 -9.90 1.12
C PRO A 55 10.91 -10.64 -0.13
N ASN A 56 10.62 -11.93 -0.26
CA ASN A 56 11.03 -12.73 -1.43
C ASN A 56 10.28 -12.34 -2.72
N VAL A 57 9.11 -11.70 -2.61
CA VAL A 57 8.35 -11.21 -3.76
C VAL A 57 8.88 -9.84 -4.18
N PHE A 58 8.98 -8.90 -3.24
CA PHE A 58 9.35 -7.51 -3.54
C PHE A 58 10.85 -7.31 -3.74
N LEU A 59 11.70 -8.07 -3.04
CA LEU A 59 13.16 -8.05 -3.06
C LEU A 59 13.82 -6.75 -2.57
N ASN A 60 13.19 -5.59 -2.80
CA ASN A 60 13.66 -4.28 -2.37
C ASN A 60 12.48 -3.40 -1.96
N GLN A 61 12.62 -2.67 -0.85
CA GLN A 61 11.64 -1.67 -0.37
C GLN A 61 11.32 -0.62 -1.44
N ASN A 62 12.28 -0.24 -2.28
CA ASN A 62 12.08 0.71 -3.37
C ASN A 62 11.00 0.25 -4.36
N VAL A 63 10.79 -1.06 -4.54
CA VAL A 63 9.73 -1.58 -5.41
C VAL A 63 8.36 -1.16 -4.89
N ILE A 64 8.14 -1.22 -3.59
CA ILE A 64 6.87 -0.79 -2.97
C ILE A 64 6.70 0.71 -3.11
N VAL A 65 7.76 1.50 -2.89
CA VAL A 65 7.72 2.96 -3.09
C VAL A 65 7.33 3.30 -4.53
N THR A 66 7.98 2.66 -5.52
CA THR A 66 7.65 2.87 -6.93
C THR A 66 6.23 2.44 -7.25
N MET A 67 5.77 1.31 -6.73
CA MET A 67 4.40 0.83 -6.93
C MET A 67 3.36 1.77 -6.32
N ALA A 68 3.58 2.22 -5.07
CA ALA A 68 2.72 3.17 -4.39
C ALA A 68 2.67 4.51 -5.14
N ASN A 69 3.82 5.07 -5.53
CA ASN A 69 3.88 6.33 -6.30
C ASN A 69 3.18 6.21 -7.65
N ASN A 70 3.38 5.11 -8.38
CA ASN A 70 2.70 4.88 -9.65
C ASN A 70 1.19 4.75 -9.47
N PHE A 71 0.75 4.10 -8.39
CA PHE A 71 -0.67 3.93 -8.08
C PHE A 71 -1.31 5.28 -7.71
N ILE A 72 -0.69 6.03 -6.82
CA ILE A 72 -1.05 7.40 -6.44
C ILE A 72 -1.19 8.28 -7.69
N LYS A 73 -0.18 8.27 -8.56
CA LYS A 73 -0.20 9.07 -9.78
C LYS A 73 -1.28 8.63 -10.76
N LYS A 74 -1.48 7.32 -10.92
CA LYS A 74 -2.47 6.75 -11.86
C LYS A 74 -3.90 7.07 -11.44
N TYR A 75 -4.19 7.08 -10.14
CA TYR A 75 -5.55 7.22 -9.61
C TYR A 75 -5.80 8.54 -8.88
N ASN A 76 -4.83 9.45 -8.87
CA ASN A 76 -4.89 10.73 -8.15
C ASN A 76 -5.26 10.57 -6.67
N LEU A 77 -4.53 9.69 -5.98
CA LEU A 77 -4.70 9.37 -4.56
C LEU A 77 -3.51 9.89 -3.73
N THR A 78 -3.59 9.78 -2.42
CA THR A 78 -2.50 10.05 -1.49
C THR A 78 -1.98 8.77 -0.83
N TYR A 79 -0.88 8.87 -0.09
CA TYR A 79 -0.37 7.76 0.74
C TYR A 79 -1.36 7.37 1.85
N GLU A 80 -2.08 8.34 2.39
CA GLU A 80 -3.10 8.14 3.43
C GLU A 80 -4.30 7.36 2.90
N ASP A 81 -4.73 7.63 1.67
CA ASP A 81 -5.79 6.86 0.99
C ASP A 81 -5.42 5.38 0.79
N LEU A 82 -4.12 5.07 0.74
CA LEU A 82 -3.60 3.71 0.65
C LEU A 82 -3.34 3.07 2.02
N LEU A 83 -3.63 3.78 3.12
CA LEU A 83 -3.27 3.40 4.49
C LEU A 83 -1.76 3.17 4.67
N ILE A 84 -0.93 3.83 3.84
CA ILE A 84 0.53 3.73 3.92
C ILE A 84 1.08 4.91 4.72
N THR A 85 1.62 4.62 5.90
CA THR A 85 2.14 5.67 6.80
C THR A 85 3.64 5.90 6.62
N ALA A 86 4.07 7.13 6.90
CA ALA A 86 5.49 7.43 6.99
C ALA A 86 6.11 6.68 8.17
N SER A 87 7.35 6.21 8.02
CA SER A 87 8.15 5.83 9.19
C SER A 87 8.45 7.10 9.98
N TYR A 88 7.70 7.37 11.05
CA TYR A 88 7.85 8.58 11.87
C TYR A 88 9.33 8.82 12.22
N LYS A 89 9.86 9.94 11.72
CA LYS A 89 11.16 10.51 12.09
C LYS A 89 10.96 11.99 12.43
N GLY A 90 9.96 12.29 13.26
CA GLY A 90 9.73 13.63 13.78
C GLY A 90 10.36 13.76 15.16
N LEU A 91 11.20 14.78 15.35
CA LEU A 91 11.60 15.21 16.69
C LEU A 91 10.57 16.23 17.16
N PHE A 92 9.78 15.88 18.16
CA PHE A 92 8.80 16.78 18.77
C PHE A 92 9.36 17.30 20.09
N CYS A 93 9.53 18.62 20.19
CA CYS A 93 9.98 19.29 21.40
C CYS A 93 8.97 20.38 21.79
N GLY A 94 8.45 20.29 23.02
CA GLY A 94 7.43 21.17 23.55
C GLY A 94 6.77 20.57 24.80
N PRO A 95 6.01 21.35 25.57
CA PRO A 95 5.24 20.82 26.69
C PRO A 95 4.23 19.79 26.19
N ILE A 96 4.20 18.61 26.82
CA ILE A 96 3.28 17.52 26.49
C ILE A 96 2.01 17.70 27.31
N GLU A 97 0.88 17.88 26.64
CA GLU A 97 -0.45 17.78 27.26
C GLU A 97 -1.05 16.41 26.93
N ILE A 98 -1.26 15.59 27.96
CA ILE A 98 -1.90 14.28 27.82
C ILE A 98 -3.37 14.43 28.18
N TYR A 99 -4.25 14.16 27.22
CA TYR A 99 -5.69 14.14 27.43
C TYR A 99 -6.14 12.72 27.73
N TYR A 100 -6.73 12.50 28.91
CA TYR A 100 -7.42 11.25 29.24
C TYR A 100 -8.89 11.36 28.82
N SER A 101 -9.39 10.31 28.18
CA SER A 101 -10.81 10.09 27.86
C SER A 101 -11.56 9.45 29.02
#